data_AF-A0A949UPL1-F1
#
_entry.id   AF-A0A949UPL1-F1
#
_cell.length_a   1.000
_cell.length_b   1.000
_cell.length_c   1.000
_cell.angle_alpha   90.00
_cell.angle_beta   90.00
_cell.angle_gamma   90.00
#
_symmetry.space_group_name_H-M   'P 1'
#
loop_
_entity.id
_entity.type
_entity.pdbx_description
1 polymer ?
#
loop_
_entity_poly.entity_id
_entity_poly.type
_entity_poly.pdbx_seq_one_letter_code
_entity_poly.pdbx_strand_id
1 'polypeptide(L)'
;MYPPKYHQSNDQQKMITVIKQYPFAMLVSVLEHKPSITHIPIIYNENTGKLVAHIDKYNPQVATLNDGAEVTVVFRGPDSYISPSVYVTKQLPTWN
;
A
#
# COMPACT_ATOMS: atom_id res chain seq x y z
N MET A 1 10.34 2.92 10.71
CA MET A 1 9.19 2.37 9.94
C MET A 1 8.65 1.19 10.71
N TYR A 2 7.35 1.19 11.01
CA TYR A 2 6.63 0.04 11.58
C TYR A 2 6.00 -0.75 10.41
N PRO A 3 5.88 -2.09 10.46
CA PRO A 3 6.10 -3.00 11.60
C PRO A 3 7.59 -3.30 11.90
N PRO A 4 7.92 -3.98 13.01
CA PRO A 4 9.28 -4.45 13.31
C PRO A 4 9.87 -5.29 12.17
N LYS A 5 11.21 -5.34 12.06
CA LYS A 5 11.92 -5.99 10.94
C LYS A 5 11.48 -7.43 10.65
N TYR A 6 11.19 -8.23 11.68
CA TYR A 6 10.78 -9.62 11.51
C TYR A 6 9.38 -9.80 10.90
N HIS A 7 8.57 -8.73 10.85
CA HIS A 7 7.30 -8.67 10.13
C HIS A 7 7.42 -8.03 8.74
N GLN A 8 8.62 -7.62 8.33
CA GLN A 8 8.87 -7.06 7.00
C GLN A 8 9.36 -8.16 6.06
N SER A 9 8.88 -8.12 4.82
CA SER A 9 9.35 -9.02 3.75
C SER A 9 10.17 -8.23 2.73
N ASN A 10 11.36 -8.73 2.41
CA ASN A 10 12.20 -8.19 1.32
C ASN A 10 12.04 -9.00 0.01
N ASP A 11 11.12 -9.97 -0.01
CA ASP A 11 10.84 -10.81 -1.18
C ASP A 11 10.05 -10.02 -2.24
N GLN A 12 10.76 -9.59 -3.28
CA GLN A 12 10.18 -8.81 -4.37
C GLN A 12 9.09 -9.56 -5.14
N GLN A 13 9.23 -10.87 -5.33
CA GLN A 13 8.23 -11.65 -6.06
C GLN A 13 6.92 -11.73 -5.28
N LYS A 14 6.98 -11.87 -3.95
CA LYS A 14 5.80 -11.77 -3.09
C LYS A 14 5.16 -10.39 -3.16
N MET A 15 5.96 -9.32 -3.11
CA MET A 15 5.44 -7.96 -3.24
C MET A 15 4.72 -7.74 -4.59
N ILE A 16 5.32 -8.16 -5.71
CA ILE A 16 4.71 -8.08 -7.04
C ILE A 16 3.41 -8.90 -7.10
N THR A 17 3.39 -10.08 -6.49
CA THR A 17 2.18 -10.91 -6.41
C THR A 17 1.04 -10.17 -5.69
N VAL A 18 1.32 -9.52 -4.56
CA VAL A 18 0.34 -8.70 -3.83
C VAL A 18 -0.15 -7.53 -4.68
N ILE A 19 0.76 -6.82 -5.36
CA ILE A 19 0.42 -5.70 -6.25
C ILE A 19 -0.55 -6.15 -7.35
N LYS A 20 -0.28 -7.30 -7.99
CA LYS A 20 -1.13 -7.85 -9.05
C LYS A 20 -2.48 -8.32 -8.54
N GLN A 21 -2.52 -8.92 -7.34
CA GLN A 21 -3.74 -9.44 -6.74
C GLN A 21 -4.66 -8.32 -6.22
N TYR A 22 -4.09 -7.22 -5.71
CA TYR A 22 -4.81 -6.11 -5.08
C TYR A 22 -4.39 -4.76 -5.67
N PRO A 23 -4.68 -4.49 -6.97
CA PRO A 23 -4.14 -3.34 -7.69
C PRO A 23 -4.80 -2.00 -7.32
N PHE A 24 -5.91 -2.02 -6.57
CA PHE A 24 -6.56 -0.79 -6.10
C PHE A 24 -5.86 -0.29 -4.83
N ALA A 25 -4.88 0.57 -5.02
CA ALA A 25 -3.96 1.02 -3.98
C ALA A 25 -4.29 2.44 -3.49
N MET A 26 -3.72 2.81 -2.36
CA MET A 26 -3.68 4.20 -1.90
C MET A 26 -2.37 4.86 -2.34
N LEU A 27 -2.47 5.94 -3.10
CA LEU A 27 -1.34 6.84 -3.40
C LEU A 27 -1.33 7.98 -2.39
N VAL A 28 -0.25 8.06 -1.62
CA VAL A 28 -0.04 9.09 -0.60
C VAL A 28 1.11 10.01 -1.02
N SER A 29 0.86 11.31 -1.00
CA SER A 29 1.86 12.36 -1.18
C SER A 29 1.66 13.45 -0.13
N VAL A 30 2.63 14.34 0.06
CA VAL A 30 2.55 15.40 1.08
C VAL A 30 2.66 16.76 0.40
N LEU A 31 1.72 17.66 0.72
CA LEU A 31 1.79 19.07 0.37
C LEU A 31 1.72 19.89 1.66
N GLU A 32 2.72 20.73 1.92
CA GLU A 32 2.73 21.62 3.09
C GLU A 32 2.40 20.90 4.42
N HIS A 33 3.03 19.75 4.65
CA HIS A 33 2.81 18.87 5.82
C HIS A 33 1.42 18.25 5.93
N LYS A 34 0.59 18.35 4.89
CA LYS A 34 -0.72 17.69 4.82
C LYS A 34 -0.67 16.51 3.84
N PRO A 35 -1.07 15.30 4.25
CA PRO A 35 -1.14 14.17 3.33
C PRO A 35 -2.32 14.36 2.37
N SER A 36 -2.04 14.16 1.08
CA SER A 36 -3.04 13.95 0.03
C SER A 36 -3.11 12.46 -0.26
N ILE A 37 -4.32 11.92 -0.32
CA ILE A 37 -4.55 10.48 -0.47
C ILE A 37 -5.61 10.27 -1.55
N THR A 38 -5.27 9.53 -2.60
CA THR A 38 -6.24 9.05 -3.60
C THR A 38 -6.15 7.54 -3.72
N HIS A 39 -7.30 6.87 -3.72
CA HIS A 39 -7.38 5.47 -4.08
C HIS A 39 -7.47 5.33 -5.60
N ILE A 40 -6.50 4.66 -6.21
CA ILE A 40 -6.42 4.49 -7.66
C ILE A 40 -5.90 3.09 -8.03
N PRO A 41 -6.26 2.57 -9.22
CA PRO A 41 -5.59 1.42 -9.79
C PRO A 41 -4.12 1.74 -10.08
N ILE A 42 -3.21 0.93 -9.54
CA ILE A 42 -1.76 1.00 -9.80
C ILE A 42 -1.30 -0.40 -10.18
N ILE A 43 -0.62 -0.51 -11.33
CA ILE A 43 -0.14 -1.79 -11.85
C ILE A 43 1.38 -1.85 -11.86
N TYR A 44 1.93 -3.05 -11.73
CA TYR A 44 3.35 -3.30 -11.96
C TYR A 44 3.61 -3.60 -13.44
N ASN A 45 4.51 -2.84 -14.06
CA ASN A 45 4.95 -3.06 -15.44
C ASN A 45 6.22 -3.92 -15.45
N GLU A 46 6.09 -5.18 -15.85
CA GLU A 46 7.19 -6.17 -15.91
C GLU A 46 8.36 -5.74 -16.80
N ASN A 47 8.09 -5.01 -17.89
CA ASN A 47 9.13 -4.61 -18.85
C ASN A 47 10.03 -3.48 -18.29
N THR A 48 9.47 -2.63 -17.41
CA THR A 48 10.17 -1.46 -16.89
C THR A 48 10.53 -1.59 -15.41
N GLY A 49 9.93 -2.56 -14.70
CA GLY A 49 10.04 -2.70 -13.25
C GLY A 49 9.37 -1.58 -12.46
N LYS A 50 8.51 -0.77 -13.10
CA LYS A 50 7.88 0.42 -12.50
C LYS A 50 6.42 0.19 -12.16
N LEU A 51 5.94 0.95 -11.18
CA LEU A 51 4.51 1.13 -10.94
C LEU A 51 3.95 2.17 -11.91
N VAL A 52 2.79 1.87 -12.50
CA VAL A 52 2.12 2.72 -13.49
C VAL A 52 0.67 2.93 -13.03
N ALA A 53 0.22 4.19 -13.10
CA ALA A 53 -1.13 4.59 -12.75
C ALA A 53 -1.53 5.81 -13.59
N HIS A 54 -2.80 6.16 -13.55
CA HIS A 54 -3.29 7.46 -14.02
C HIS A 54 -4.16 8.07 -12.93
N ILE A 55 -4.24 9.40 -12.93
CA ILE A 55 -5.05 10.18 -12.00
C ILE A 55 -5.74 11.28 -12.80
N ASP A 56 -6.96 11.65 -12.40
CA ASP A 56 -7.67 12.76 -13.04
C ASP A 56 -6.86 14.05 -12.91
N LYS A 57 -6.75 14.81 -14.01
CA LYS A 57 -5.94 16.03 -14.08
C LYS A 57 -6.42 17.11 -13.09
N TYR A 58 -7.70 17.12 -12.72
CA TYR A 58 -8.29 18.05 -11.77
C TYR A 58 -8.23 17.55 -10.33
N ASN A 59 -7.70 16.36 -10.07
CA ASN A 59 -7.43 15.92 -8.70
C ASN A 59 -6.37 16.85 -8.07
N PRO A 60 -6.67 17.51 -6.94
CA PRO A 60 -5.72 18.43 -6.29
C PRO A 60 -4.37 17.78 -5.94
N GLN A 61 -4.33 16.46 -5.75
CA GLN A 61 -3.10 15.71 -5.49
C GLN A 61 -2.09 15.85 -6.64
N VAL A 62 -2.51 16.13 -7.88
CA VAL A 62 -1.62 16.31 -9.04
C VAL A 62 -0.56 17.38 -8.79
N ALA A 63 -0.87 18.43 -8.02
CA ALA A 63 0.10 19.48 -7.67
C ALA A 63 1.34 18.95 -6.92
N THR A 64 1.22 17.77 -6.30
CA THR A 64 2.31 17.08 -5.59
C THR A 64 3.04 16.04 -6.44
N LEU A 65 2.51 15.67 -7.61
CA LEU A 65 2.99 14.55 -8.43
C LEU A 65 3.87 15.05 -9.59
N ASN A 66 4.88 15.84 -9.26
CA ASN A 66 5.88 16.30 -10.22
C ASN A 66 6.99 15.25 -10.42
N ASP A 67 7.83 15.43 -11.43
CA ASP A 67 8.96 14.51 -11.66
C ASP A 67 9.89 14.48 -10.44
N GLY A 68 10.26 13.28 -10.02
CA GLY A 68 11.03 13.05 -8.79
C GLY A 68 10.28 13.20 -7.46
N ALA A 69 8.96 13.39 -7.47
CA ALA A 69 8.17 13.49 -6.24
C ALA A 69 8.24 12.22 -5.39
N GLU A 70 8.45 12.39 -4.09
CA GLU A 70 8.38 11.30 -3.13
C GLU A 70 6.92 10.96 -2.82
N VAL A 71 6.55 9.69 -2.99
CA VAL A 71 5.21 9.17 -2.73
C VAL A 71 5.31 7.86 -1.97
N THR A 72 4.27 7.56 -1.19
CA THR A 72 4.06 6.23 -0.61
C THR A 72 2.87 5.58 -1.29
N VAL A 73 3.04 4.33 -1.72
CA VAL A 73 1.95 3.52 -2.27
C VAL A 73 1.65 2.37 -1.32
N VAL A 74 0.38 2.20 -0.97
CA VAL A 74 -0.08 1.12 -0.10
C VAL A 74 -1.00 0.19 -0.87
N PHE A 75 -0.55 -1.05 -1.04
CA PHE A 75 -1.37 -2.15 -1.55
C PHE A 75 -1.92 -2.93 -0.37
N ARG A 76 -3.24 -3.11 -0.30
CA ARG A 76 -3.91 -3.74 0.85
C ARG A 76 -4.62 -5.01 0.40
N GLY A 77 -4.23 -6.14 1.01
CA GLY A 77 -4.93 -7.40 0.90
C GLY A 77 -6.16 -7.47 1.83
N PRO A 78 -6.84 -8.62 1.90
CA PRO A 78 -7.91 -8.85 2.87
C PRO A 78 -7.36 -8.77 4.29
N ASP A 79 -8.21 -8.30 5.21
CA ASP A 79 -7.95 -8.37 6.64
C ASP A 79 -9.12 -9.04 7.37
N SER A 80 -8.84 -9.58 8.55
CA SER A 80 -9.84 -10.22 9.38
C SER A 80 -9.48 -10.16 10.86
N TYR A 81 -10.49 -9.91 11.70
CA TYR A 81 -10.35 -9.99 13.14
C TYR A 81 -10.21 -11.45 13.59
N ILE A 82 -9.23 -11.71 14.43
CA ILE A 82 -9.00 -13.01 15.04
C ILE A 82 -9.36 -12.94 16.53
N SER A 83 -10.48 -13.58 16.87
CA SER A 83 -10.98 -13.64 18.25
C SER A 83 -10.11 -14.55 19.13
N PRO A 84 -9.75 -14.15 20.37
CA PRO A 84 -9.11 -15.05 21.33
C PRO A 84 -9.87 -16.35 21.58
N SER A 85 -11.20 -16.33 21.40
CA SER A 85 -12.07 -17.49 21.60
C SER A 85 -11.79 -18.65 20.64
N VAL A 86 -11.09 -18.43 19.52
CA VAL A 86 -10.73 -19.51 18.59
C VAL A 86 -9.49 -20.30 19.04
N TYR A 87 -8.77 -19.80 20.06
CA TYR A 87 -7.56 -20.44 20.58
C TYR A 87 -7.84 -21.22 21.86
N VAL A 88 -7.15 -22.36 22.00
CA VAL A 88 -7.14 -23.15 23.25
C VAL A 88 -6.23 -22.50 24.31
N THR A 89 -5.22 -21.73 23.87
CA THR A 89 -4.28 -20.98 24.73
C THR A 89 -4.77 -19.56 25.01
N LYS A 90 -4.30 -18.94 26.10
CA LYS A 90 -4.52 -17.50 26.36
C LYS A 90 -3.82 -16.65 25.29
N GLN A 91 -4.60 -16.05 24.40
CA GLN A 91 -4.14 -15.11 23.37
C GLN A 91 -4.86 -13.76 23.53
N LEU A 92 -4.26 -12.70 23.00
CA LEU A 92 -4.88 -11.38 22.89
C LEU A 92 -5.63 -11.24 21.57
N PRO A 93 -6.66 -10.38 21.48
CA PRO A 93 -7.35 -10.09 20.23
C PRO A 93 -6.38 -9.47 19.21
N THR A 94 -6.44 -9.91 17.95
CA THR A 94 -5.54 -9.43 16.89
C THR A 94 -6.26 -9.38 15.53
N TRP A 95 -5.59 -8.83 14.52
CA TRP A 95 -6.02 -8.84 13.12
C TRP A 95 -4.94 -9.52 12.26
N ASN A 96 -5.38 -10.26 11.25
CA ASN A 96 -4.54 -10.78 10.17
C ASN A 96 -4.88 -10.08 8.87
#